data_AF-A0AB34KLA5-F1
#
_entry.id   AF-A0AB34KLA5-F1
#
_cell.length_a   1.000
_cell.length_b   1.000
_cell.length_c   1.000
_cell.angle_alpha   90.00
_cell.angle_beta   90.00
_cell.angle_gamma   90.00
#
_symmetry.space_group_name_H-M   'P 1'
#
loop_
_entity.id
_entity.type
_entity.pdbx_description
1 polymer ?
#
loop_
_entity_poly.entity_id
_entity_poly.type
_entity_poly.pdbx_seq_one_letter_code
_entity_poly.pdbx_strand_id
1 'polypeptide(L)' 'MSSWAKEACHDFDFGRILGRAEAIRRPSFEGWEGLAYMMPRTLSGEIVVALCLRPEDLEALKRDREFARWGRYVG' A
#
# COMPACT_ATOMS: atom_id res chain seq x y z
N MET A 1 4.02 10.01 -7.76
CA MET A 1 4.25 8.81 -6.92
C MET A 1 5.20 9.16 -5.79
N SER A 2 4.92 8.74 -4.56
CA SER A 2 5.85 8.87 -3.41
C SER A 2 6.04 7.50 -2.74
N SER A 3 7.28 7.11 -2.47
CA SER A 3 7.58 5.80 -1.87
C SER A 3 7.99 5.95 -0.41
N TRP A 4 7.28 5.25 0.47
CA TRP A 4 7.61 5.13 1.90
C TRP A 4 8.18 3.75 2.22
N ALA A 5 8.55 2.95 1.22
CA ALA A 5 8.99 1.57 1.40
C ALA A 5 10.26 1.41 2.26
N LYS A 6 11.06 2.48 2.39
CA LYS A 6 12.25 2.52 3.24
C LYS A 6 11.98 2.97 4.68
N GLU A 7 10.79 3.48 4.96
CA GLU A 7 10.48 4.03 6.28
C GLU A 7 10.37 2.90 7.29
N ALA A 8 11.08 3.05 8.40
CA ALA A 8 11.24 2.03 9.44
C ALA A 8 10.04 1.98 10.41
N CYS A 9 8.82 2.15 9.90
CA CYS A 9 7.65 2.31 10.75
C CYS A 9 7.33 1.06 11.61
N HIS A 10 7.79 -0.14 11.19
CA HIS A 10 7.67 -1.37 11.97
C HIS A 10 8.66 -1.46 13.15
N ASP A 11 9.67 -0.59 13.22
CA ASP A 11 10.66 -0.60 14.30
C ASP A 11 10.16 0.10 15.57
N PHE A 12 9.06 0.85 15.49
CA PHE A 12 8.41 1.46 16.64
C PHE A 12 7.42 0.50 17.30
N ASP A 13 7.63 0.15 18.57
CA ASP A 13 6.71 -0.67 19.37
C ASP A 13 5.87 0.15 20.37
N PHE A 14 6.25 1.41 20.64
CA PHE A 14 5.59 2.31 21.59
C PHE A 14 5.31 1.69 22.97
N GLY A 15 6.13 0.71 23.37
CA GLY A 15 5.93 -0.12 24.55
C GLY A 15 5.68 -1.59 24.20
N ARG A 16 6.20 -2.50 25.03
CA ARG A 16 6.32 -3.93 24.67
C ARG A 16 5.05 -4.76 24.82
N ILE A 17 3.91 -4.17 25.18
CA ILE A 17 2.68 -4.92 25.47
C ILE A 17 2.07 -5.50 24.18
N LEU A 18 2.07 -4.72 23.09
CA LEU A 18 1.45 -5.12 21.82
C LEU A 18 2.46 -5.61 20.77
N GLY A 19 3.75 -5.31 20.95
CA GLY A 19 4.80 -5.64 19.99
C GLY A 19 4.83 -4.68 18.79
N ARG A 20 5.40 -5.15 17.67
CA ARG A 20 5.52 -4.34 16.44
C ARG A 20 4.18 -4.25 15.72
N ALA A 21 3.99 -3.17 14.96
CA ALA A 21 2.82 -3.01 14.11
C ALA A 21 2.64 -4.20 13.16
N GLU A 22 1.45 -4.80 13.15
CA GLU A 22 1.08 -5.88 12.22
C GLU A 22 0.96 -5.34 10.78
N ALA A 23 0.34 -4.17 10.63
CA ALA A 23 0.13 -3.53 9.35
C ALA A 23 0.25 -2.01 9.47
N ILE A 24 0.80 -1.40 8.42
CA ILE A 24 0.96 0.06 8.31
C ILE A 24 0.23 0.49 7.06
N ARG A 25 -0.71 1.41 7.22
CA ARG A 25 -1.64 1.84 6.18
C ARG A 25 -1.79 3.35 6.19
N ARG A 26 -1.98 3.92 5.01
CA ARG A 26 -2.37 5.32 4.86
C ARG A 26 -3.90 5.41 4.89
N PRO A 27 -4.49 6.32 5.68
CA PRO A 27 -5.94 6.55 5.66
C PRO A 27 -6.46 6.89 4.26
N SER A 28 -7.69 6.49 3.97
CA SER A 28 -8.39 6.93 2.77
C SER A 28 -8.74 8.41 2.86
N PHE A 29 -8.77 9.08 1.71
CA PHE A 29 -9.04 10.52 1.57
C PHE A 29 -9.46 10.79 0.12
N GLU A 30 -10.01 11.98 -0.15
CA GLU A 30 -10.27 12.42 -1.52
C GLU A 30 -8.95 12.64 -2.24
N GLY A 31 -8.64 11.73 -3.15
CA GLY A 31 -7.38 11.69 -3.88
C GLY A 31 -7.49 12.32 -5.27
N TRP A 32 -6.35 12.77 -5.78
CA TRP A 32 -6.23 13.27 -7.14
C TRP A 32 -5.88 12.11 -8.07
N GLU A 33 -6.46 12.08 -9.26
CA GLU A 33 -6.15 11.07 -10.28
C GLU A 33 -4.64 11.01 -10.55
N GLY A 34 -4.11 9.78 -10.60
CA GLY A 34 -2.69 9.51 -10.84
C GLY A 34 -1.81 9.57 -9.58
N LEU A 35 -2.38 9.90 -8.41
CA LEU A 35 -1.65 9.85 -7.16
C LEU A 35 -1.39 8.39 -6.73
N ALA A 36 -0.15 8.12 -6.32
CA ALA A 36 0.27 6.79 -5.92
C ALA A 36 1.25 6.84 -4.75
N TYR A 37 1.08 5.91 -3.79
CA TYR A 37 1.95 5.75 -2.64
C TYR A 37 2.36 4.30 -2.43
N MET A 38 3.64 4.05 -2.15
CA MET A 38 4.11 2.77 -1.64
C MET A 38 4.19 2.84 -0.13
N MET A 39 3.51 1.94 0.59
CA MET A 39 3.55 1.87 2.05
C MET A 39 4.91 1.37 2.54
N PRO A 40 5.24 1.60 3.83
CA PRO A 40 6.36 0.93 4.48
C PRO A 40 6.31 -0.58 4.21
N ARG A 41 7.49 -1.14 3.93
CA ARG A 41 7.63 -2.57 3.64
C ARG A 41 7.16 -3.37 4.85
N THR A 42 6.35 -4.39 4.62
CA THR A 42 5.89 -5.29 5.68
C THR A 42 7.06 -6.10 6.25
N LEU A 43 6.84 -6.74 7.40
CA LEU A 43 7.80 -7.69 7.98
C LEU A 43 8.11 -8.88 7.06
N SER A 44 7.17 -9.28 6.19
CA SER A 44 7.35 -10.31 5.15
C SER A 44 8.08 -9.82 3.89
N GLY A 45 8.37 -8.52 3.81
CA GLY A 45 9.04 -7.91 2.66
C GLY A 45 8.09 -7.38 1.57
N GLU A 46 6.78 -7.57 1.72
CA GLU A 46 5.76 -7.09 0.78
C GLU A 46 5.61 -5.57 0.81
N ILE A 47 5.08 -5.00 -0.28
CA ILE A 47 4.77 -3.58 -0.38
C ILE A 47 3.30 -3.43 -0.79
N VAL A 48 2.55 -2.68 -0.01
CA VAL A 48 1.19 -2.27 -0.37
C VAL A 48 1.27 -0.97 -1.16
N VAL A 49 0.56 -0.89 -2.28
CA VAL A 49 0.51 0.29 -3.14
C VAL A 49 -0.90 0.86 -3.11
N ALA A 50 -1.04 2.13 -2.72
CA ALA A 50 -2.28 2.88 -2.83
C ALA A 50 -2.29 3.63 -4.17
N LEU A 51 -3.35 3.47 -4.95
CA LEU A 51 -3.54 4.08 -6.27
C LEU A 51 -4.84 4.88 -6.30
N CYS A 52 -4.77 6.13 -6.72
CA CYS A 52 -5.94 6.97 -7.01
C CYS A 52 -6.16 6.97 -8.53
N LEU A 53 -7.18 6.24 -8.97
CA LEU A 53 -7.52 6.06 -10.39
C LEU A 53 -8.99 6.39 -10.60
N ARG A 54 -9.35 6.73 -11.83
CA ARG A 54 -10.76 6.74 -12.24
C ARG A 54 -11.34 5.32 -12.13
N PRO A 55 -12.64 5.17 -11.84
CA PRO A 55 -13.26 3.86 -11.68
C PRO A 55 -13.02 2.92 -12.87
N GLU A 56 -13.10 3.43 -14.10
CA GLU A 56 -12.87 2.67 -15.34
C GLU A 56 -11.44 2.14 -15.45
N ASP A 57 -10.44 2.94 -15.06
CA ASP A 57 -9.03 2.55 -15.09
C ASP A 57 -8.72 1.52 -13.99
N LEU A 58 -9.32 1.69 -12.80
CA LEU A 58 -9.20 0.72 -11.73
C LEU A 58 -9.79 -0.64 -12.13
N GLU A 59 -10.95 -0.65 -12.76
CA GLU A 59 -11.59 -1.88 -13.24
C GLU A 59 -10.82 -2.53 -14.39
N ALA A 60 -10.23 -1.73 -15.29
CA ALA A 60 -9.32 -2.25 -16.31
C ALA A 60 -8.08 -2.89 -15.68
N LEU A 61 -7.44 -2.21 -14.72
CA LEU A 61 -6.23 -2.67 -14.04
C LEU A 61 -6.46 -3.97 -13.25
N LYS A 62 -7.61 -4.12 -12.60
CA LYS A 62 -8.00 -5.37 -11.91
C LYS A 62 -8.10 -6.58 -12.85
N ARG A 63 -8.43 -6.35 -14.13
CA ARG A 63 -8.60 -7.39 -15.15
C ARG A 63 -7.33 -7.65 -15.96
N ASP A 64 -6.34 -6.78 -15.83
CA ASP A 64 -5.07 -6.90 -16.53
C ASP A 64 -4.26 -8.09 -15.98
N ARG A 65 -3.93 -9.04 -16.85
CA ARG A 65 -3.23 -10.28 -16.47
C ARG A 65 -1.77 -10.05 -16.14
N GLU A 66 -1.14 -9.06 -16.76
CA GLU A 66 0.26 -8.73 -16.48
C GLU A 66 0.38 -8.07 -15.11
N PHE A 67 -0.53 -7.15 -14.78
CA PHE A 67 -0.57 -6.53 -13.47
C PHE A 67 -0.91 -7.53 -12.36
N ALA A 68 -1.94 -8.36 -12.57
CA ALA A 68 -2.37 -9.38 -11.60
C ALA A 68 -1.32 -10.48 -11.36
N ARG A 69 -0.33 -10.63 -12.24
CA ARG A 69 0.82 -11.53 -12.03
C ARG A 69 1.69 -11.10 -10.85
N TRP A 70 1.81 -9.79 -10.62
CA TRP A 70 2.75 -9.21 -9.66
C TRP A 70 2.09 -8.70 -8.38
N GLY A 71 0.77 -8.51 -8.38
CA GLY A 71 0.05 -7.93 -7.27
C GLY A 71 -1.33 -8.50 -7.08
N ARG A 72 -1.87 -8.30 -5.87
CA ARG A 72 -3.23 -8.67 -5.50
C ARG A 72 -4.00 -7.44 -5.06
N TYR A 73 -5.19 -7.25 -5.60
CA TYR A 73 -6.11 -6.20 -5.15
C TYR A 73 -6.57 -6.46 -3.71
N VAL A 74 -6.56 -5.41 -2.87
CA VAL A 74 -6.82 -5.48 -1.43
C VAL A 74 -7.96 -4.55 -0.96
N GLY A 75 -8.35 -3.56 -1.75
CA GLY A 75 -9.35 -2.55 -1.38
C GLY A 75 -9.13 -1.25 -2.13
#